data_AF-C0ZEW9-F1
#
_entry.id   AF-C0ZEW9-F1
#
_cell.length_a   1.000
_cell.length_b   1.000
_cell.length_c   1.000
_cell.angle_alpha   90.00
_cell.angle_beta   90.00
_cell.angle_gamma   90.00
#
_symmetry.space_group_name_H-M   'P 1'
#
loop_
_entity.id
_entity.type
_entity.pdbx_description
1 polymer ?
#
loop_
_entity_poly.entity_id
_entity_poly.type
_entity_poly.pdbx_seq_one_letter_code
_entity_poly.pdbx_strand_id
1 'polypeptide(L)' 'MPIRDAPHRLNCSETVDRMFAAAGINLTPDELGKVTPGDLVKSNHLLKIA' A
#
# COMPACT_ATOMS: atom_id res chain seq x y z
N MET A 1 -21.31 -1.10 13.53
CA MET A 1 -20.40 0.03 13.27
C MET A 1 -19.25 -0.49 12.42
N PRO A 2 -19.08 -0.07 11.16
CA PRO A 2 -17.94 -0.49 10.38
C PRO A 2 -16.67 0.11 10.99
N ILE A 3 -15.62 -0.69 11.02
CA ILE A 3 -14.28 -0.34 11.49
C ILE A 3 -13.67 0.63 10.45
N ARG A 4 -14.15 1.87 10.37
CA ARG A 4 -13.66 2.85 9.38
C ARG A 4 -12.75 3.93 9.95
N ASP A 5 -12.75 4.15 11.27
CA ASP A 5 -12.15 5.35 11.83
C ASP A 5 -11.32 5.08 13.09
N ALA A 6 -10.21 4.35 12.95
CA ALA A 6 -9.16 4.36 13.94
C ALA A 6 -7.91 5.01 13.31
N PRO A 7 -7.41 6.15 13.83
CA PRO A 7 -6.36 6.96 13.19
C PRO A 7 -5.00 6.25 13.06
N HIS A 8 -4.86 5.06 13.66
CA HIS A 8 -3.66 4.23 13.60
C HIS A 8 -3.89 2.86 12.96
N ARG A 9 -5.07 2.58 12.38
CA ARG A 9 -5.30 1.34 11.64
C ARG A 9 -4.84 1.53 10.21
N LEU A 10 -3.85 0.73 9.83
CA LEU A 10 -3.45 0.54 8.45
C LEU A 10 -4.23 -0.63 7.88
N ASN A 11 -4.71 -0.47 6.65
CA ASN A 11 -5.18 -1.58 5.86
C ASN A 11 -3.97 -2.43 5.37
N CYS A 12 -4.26 -3.60 4.80
CA CYS A 12 -3.22 -4.52 4.35
C CYS A 12 -2.32 -3.89 3.27
N SER A 13 -2.90 -3.17 2.30
CA SER A 13 -2.15 -2.54 1.21
C SER A 13 -1.30 -1.36 1.70
N GLU A 14 -1.77 -0.57 2.65
CA GLU A 14 -1.00 0.51 3.29
C GLU A 14 0.19 -0.02 4.09
N THR A 15 0.01 -1.16 4.76
CA THR A 15 1.10 -1.79 5.51
C THR A 15 2.20 -2.25 4.57
N VAL A 16 1.84 -2.88 3.45
CA VAL A 16 2.79 -3.30 2.41
C VAL A 16 3.50 -2.09 1.82
N ASP A 17 2.76 -1.07 1.37
CA ASP A 17 3.34 0.14 0.78
C ASP A 17 4.36 0.81 1.74
N ARG A 18 4.02 0.94 3.03
CA ARG A 18 4.95 1.45 4.05
C ARG A 18 6.21 0.60 4.23
N MET A 19 6.10 -0.72 4.22
CA MET A 19 7.26 -1.60 4.37
C MET A 19 8.24 -1.42 3.20
N PHE A 20 7.73 -1.32 1.97
CA PHE A 20 8.57 -1.08 0.79
C PHE A 20 9.14 0.35 0.76
N ALA A 21 8.35 1.36 1.13
CA ALA A 21 8.79 2.74 1.20
C ALA A 21 9.90 2.94 2.24
N ALA A 22 9.84 2.26 3.38
CA ALA A 22 10.91 2.26 4.39
C ALA A 22 12.24 1.66 3.87
N ALA A 23 12.18 0.81 2.84
CA ALA A 23 13.34 0.28 2.13
C ALA A 23 13.77 1.16 0.92
N GLY A 24 13.13 2.31 0.72
CA GLY A 24 13.40 3.22 -0.40
C GLY A 24 12.72 2.85 -1.72
N ILE A 25 11.78 1.91 -1.70
CA ILE A 25 11.03 1.46 -2.87
C ILE A 25 9.59 1.98 -2.78
N ASN A 26 9.24 2.94 -3.63
CA ASN A 26 7.88 3.48 -3.68
C ASN A 26 7.05 2.64 -4.66
N LEU A 27 6.17 1.78 -4.12
CA LEU A 27 5.32 0.93 -4.95
C LEU A 27 4.20 1.75 -5.62
N THR A 28 3.67 2.75 -4.94
CA THR A 28 2.66 3.66 -5.48
C THR A 28 3.12 5.12 -5.43
N PRO A 29 2.70 5.96 -6.39
CA PRO A 29 2.95 7.40 -6.35
C PRO A 29 1.93 8.16 -5.46
N ASP A 30 0.86 7.49 -5.02
CA ASP A 30 -0.20 8.08 -4.20
C ASP A 30 0.23 8.29 -2.75
N GLU A 31 -0.42 9.24 -2.08
CA GLU A 31 -0.14 9.55 -0.68
C GLU A 31 -0.42 8.35 0.25
N LEU A 32 0.54 8.10 1.15
CA LEU A 32 0.46 7.13 2.24
C LEU A 32 -0.85 7.29 3.03
N GLY A 33 -1.74 6.30 2.92
CA GLY A 33 -3.04 6.29 3.63
C GLY A 33 -4.30 6.17 2.75
N LYS A 34 -4.13 5.96 1.44
CA LYS A 34 -5.22 5.58 0.51
C LYS A 34 -4.81 4.51 -0.49
N VAL A 35 -3.84 3.67 -0.14
CA VAL A 35 -3.34 2.64 -1.06
C VAL A 35 -4.31 1.46 -1.06
N THR A 36 -4.80 1.08 -2.24
CA THR A 36 -5.59 -0.14 -2.42
C THR A 36 -4.75 -1.26 -3.02
N PRO A 37 -5.19 -2.54 -2.92
CA PRO A 37 -4.50 -3.63 -3.60
C PRO A 37 -4.39 -3.43 -5.12
N GLY A 38 -5.38 -2.76 -5.73
CA GLY A 38 -5.37 -2.46 -7.16
C GLY A 38 -4.30 -1.44 -7.57
N ASP A 39 -3.90 -0.56 -6.66
CA ASP A 39 -2.84 0.43 -6.90
C ASP A 39 -1.47 -0.21 -6.80
N LEU A 40 -1.27 -1.12 -5.83
CA LEU A 40 -0.04 -1.90 -5.71
C LEU A 40 0.25 -2.69 -6.98
N VAL A 41 -0.75 -3.37 -7.56
CA VAL A 41 -0.59 -4.19 -8.78
C VAL A 41 -0.13 -3.38 -9.99
N LYS A 42 -0.41 -2.07 -10.04
CA LYS A 42 0.03 -1.19 -11.14
C LYS A 42 1.48 -0.73 -11.00
N SER A 43 2.16 -1.07 -9.91
CA SER A 43 3.55 -0.67 -9.69
C SER A 43 4.46 -1.23 -10.77
N ASN A 44 5.32 -0.36 -11.34
CA ASN A 44 6.35 -0.75 -12.30
C ASN A 44 7.46 -1.62 -11.66
N HIS A 45 7.49 -1.72 -10.33
CA HIS A 45 8.46 -2.53 -9.60
C HIS A 45 8.01 -3.99 -9.43
N LEU A 46 6.77 -4.32 -9.76
CA LEU A 46 6.24 -5.67 -9.59
C LEU A 46 6.25 -6.44 -10.91
N LEU A 47 6.68 -7.70 -10.83
CA LEU A 47 6.60 -8.67 -11.91
C LEU A 47 5.62 -9.77 -11.50
N LYS A 48 4.74 -10.17 -12.42
CA LYS A 48 3.87 -11.32 -12.20
C LYS A 48 4.70 -12.60 -12.22
N ILE A 49 4.70 -13.35 -11.13
CA ILE A 49 5.32 -14.67 -11.02
C ILE A 49 4.22 -15.73 -11.13
N ALA A 50 4.51 -16.83 -11.84
CA ALA A 50 3.58 -17.91 -12.20
C ALA A 50 3.30 -18.88 -11.06
#